data_AF-A0A4P5VD66-F1
#
_entry.id   AF-A0A4P5VD66-F1
#
_cell.length_a   1.000
_cell.length_b   1.000
_cell.length_c   1.000
_cell.angle_alpha   90.00
_cell.angle_beta   90.00
_cell.angle_gamma   90.00
#
_symmetry.space_group_name_H-M   'P 1'
#
loop_
_entity.id
_entity.type
_entity.pdbx_description
1 polymer ?
#
loop_
_entity_poly.entity_id
_entity_poly.type
_entity_poly.pdbx_seq_one_letter_code
_entity_poly.pdbx_strand_id
1 'polypeptide(L)'
;MNPSFWTGLWGLVSRGAAWLFFGLLLLPGALVLSPVGPVWAGPVAWQELPASAEGRQWWDSGSLRLSRQGNLTVLSRFQPAPKPAPDAVAAPPPGAAAELTDGKDPDPQSPRQAPGILYVMELDCDQALYRDLAVNGLPRWGSPWQPAGPDDLVRRLLKEVCAAGANLRQAQERSLG
;
A
#
# COMPACT_ATOMS: atom_id res chain seq x y z
N MET A 1 24.39 -27.17 -85.53
CA MET A 1 25.25 -27.41 -84.36
C MET A 1 24.72 -26.61 -83.18
N ASN A 2 24.13 -27.31 -82.20
CA ASN A 2 23.95 -26.95 -80.78
C ASN A 2 23.21 -25.62 -80.42
N PRO A 3 22.78 -25.44 -79.16
CA PRO A 3 21.37 -25.49 -78.74
C PRO A 3 20.89 -24.11 -78.24
N SER A 4 19.63 -23.86 -77.89
CA SER A 4 19.14 -24.03 -76.51
C SER A 4 17.70 -23.49 -76.45
N PHE A 5 16.75 -24.41 -76.27
CA PHE A 5 15.42 -24.11 -75.76
C PHE A 5 15.55 -23.93 -74.24
N TRP A 6 15.18 -22.76 -73.70
CA TRP A 6 14.60 -22.53 -72.37
C TRP A 6 14.97 -21.14 -71.86
N THR A 7 13.96 -20.28 -71.62
CA THR A 7 13.80 -19.40 -70.44
C THR A 7 12.72 -18.35 -70.72
N GLY A 8 11.50 -18.81 -70.94
CA GLY A 8 10.29 -17.97 -70.90
C GLY A 8 9.47 -18.31 -69.66
N LEU A 9 10.01 -18.15 -68.45
CA LEU A 9 9.24 -18.34 -67.21
C LEU A 9 9.92 -17.74 -65.95
N TRP A 10 10.27 -16.45 -65.98
CA TRP A 10 10.75 -15.73 -64.77
C TRP A 10 9.98 -14.41 -64.53
N GLY A 11 8.69 -14.38 -64.91
CA GLY A 11 7.86 -13.18 -64.80
C GLY A 11 6.83 -13.15 -63.66
N LEU A 12 6.67 -14.23 -62.89
CA LEU A 12 5.44 -14.42 -62.09
C LEU A 12 5.63 -14.95 -60.66
N VAL A 13 6.74 -14.60 -59.99
CA VAL A 13 6.90 -14.86 -58.54
C VAL A 13 6.95 -13.57 -57.70
N SER A 14 6.82 -12.38 -58.29
CA SER A 14 7.08 -11.11 -57.56
C SER A 14 5.85 -10.35 -57.06
N ARG A 15 4.66 -10.96 -56.91
CA ARG A 15 3.48 -10.23 -56.39
C ARG A 15 2.78 -10.83 -55.16
N GLY A 16 3.09 -12.06 -54.78
CA GLY A 16 2.49 -12.71 -53.59
C GLY A 16 3.30 -12.59 -52.29
N ALA A 17 4.63 -12.47 -52.39
CA ALA A 17 5.50 -12.47 -51.22
C ALA A 17 5.59 -11.11 -50.50
N ALA A 18 5.14 -10.01 -51.13
CA ALA A 18 5.28 -8.68 -50.55
C ALA A 18 4.26 -8.36 -49.43
N TRP A 19 3.10 -9.03 -49.42
CA TRP A 19 2.04 -8.73 -48.44
C TRP A 19 2.17 -9.49 -47.11
N LEU A 20 2.80 -10.67 -47.09
CA LEU A 20 3.06 -11.40 -45.84
C LEU A 20 4.23 -10.78 -45.05
N PHE A 21 5.17 -10.11 -45.71
CA PHE A 21 6.23 -9.37 -45.02
C PHE A 21 5.79 -8.01 -44.50
N PHE A 22 4.80 -7.34 -45.11
CA PHE A 22 4.33 -6.04 -44.63
C PHE A 22 3.37 -6.13 -43.41
N GLY A 23 2.53 -7.17 -43.33
CA GLY A 23 1.67 -7.41 -42.17
C GLY A 23 2.44 -7.90 -40.94
N LEU A 24 3.48 -8.72 -41.14
CA LEU A 24 4.31 -9.26 -40.06
C LEU A 24 5.31 -8.24 -39.49
N LEU A 25 5.59 -7.14 -40.20
CA LEU A 25 6.51 -6.08 -39.73
C LEU A 25 5.79 -4.90 -39.04
N LEU A 26 4.46 -4.78 -39.16
CA LEU A 26 3.66 -3.76 -38.46
C LEU A 26 3.16 -4.21 -37.07
N LEU A 27 3.04 -5.53 -36.84
CA LEU A 27 2.69 -6.09 -35.53
C LEU A 27 3.79 -5.97 -34.44
N PRO A 28 5.11 -6.10 -34.73
CA PRO A 28 6.14 -5.88 -33.70
C PRO A 28 6.36 -4.40 -33.36
N GLY A 29 6.02 -3.47 -34.26
CA GLY A 29 6.15 -2.02 -34.00
C GLY A 29 5.13 -1.50 -32.99
N ALA A 30 3.90 -2.00 -33.01
CA ALA A 30 2.84 -1.57 -32.09
C ALA A 30 3.02 -2.11 -30.66
N LEU A 31 3.79 -3.19 -30.46
CA LEU A 31 3.96 -3.82 -29.14
C LEU A 31 5.03 -3.14 -28.27
N VAL A 32 5.94 -2.35 -28.87
CA VAL A 32 7.06 -1.70 -28.17
C VAL A 32 6.70 -0.30 -27.65
N LEU A 33 5.56 0.25 -28.04
CA LEU A 33 5.11 1.61 -27.70
C LEU A 33 4.16 1.68 -26.50
N SER A 34 3.94 0.59 -25.75
CA SER A 34 3.23 0.68 -24.47
C SER A 34 4.15 1.28 -23.41
N PRO A 35 3.88 2.49 -22.89
CA PRO A 35 4.62 3.03 -21.76
C PRO A 35 4.13 2.32 -20.49
N VAL A 36 4.55 1.08 -20.30
CA VAL A 36 4.45 0.43 -18.98
C VAL A 36 5.61 0.98 -18.15
N GLY A 37 5.52 2.26 -17.80
CA GLY A 37 6.45 2.88 -16.87
C GLY A 37 6.37 2.16 -15.53
N PRO A 38 7.47 2.11 -14.75
CA PRO A 38 7.43 1.57 -13.40
C PRO A 38 6.31 2.29 -12.63
N VAL A 39 5.36 1.52 -12.10
CA VAL A 39 4.40 2.03 -11.11
C VAL A 39 5.20 2.18 -9.82
N TRP A 40 5.73 3.38 -9.62
CA TRP A 40 6.27 3.78 -8.32
C TRP A 40 5.08 3.80 -7.36
N ALA A 41 5.01 2.83 -6.45
CA ALA A 41 4.18 2.97 -5.27
C ALA A 41 4.60 4.30 -4.64
N GLY A 42 3.69 5.27 -4.58
CA GLY A 42 4.00 6.62 -4.11
C GLY A 42 4.71 6.60 -2.75
N PRO A 43 5.49 7.64 -2.42
CA PRO A 43 6.20 7.69 -1.16
C PRO A 43 5.24 7.48 0.01
N VAL A 44 5.54 6.50 0.85
CA VAL A 44 4.76 6.22 2.07
C VAL A 44 5.03 7.37 3.04
N ALA A 45 3.97 8.07 3.45
CA ALA A 45 4.05 9.29 4.25
C ALA A 45 3.40 9.05 5.62
N TRP A 46 4.07 8.22 6.42
CA TRP A 46 3.65 7.86 7.77
C TRP A 46 3.65 9.07 8.71
N GLN A 47 2.55 9.25 9.41
CA GLN A 47 2.35 10.25 10.46
C GLN A 47 2.13 9.51 11.78
N GLU A 48 2.97 9.81 12.78
CA GLU A 48 2.84 9.25 14.12
C GLU A 48 1.81 10.03 14.94
N LEU A 49 0.94 9.30 15.63
CA LEU A 49 0.07 9.86 16.65
C LEU A 49 0.80 9.88 18.00
N PRO A 50 0.47 10.83 18.91
CA PRO A 50 1.02 10.81 20.25
C PRO A 50 0.80 9.45 20.92
N ALA A 51 1.87 8.89 21.48
CA ALA A 51 1.83 7.60 22.16
C ALA A 51 0.85 7.61 23.34
N SER A 52 0.45 6.41 23.75
CA SER A 52 -0.52 6.16 24.80
C SER A 52 -0.09 4.97 25.65
N ALA A 53 -0.84 4.65 26.71
CA ALA A 53 -0.57 3.48 27.54
C ALA A 53 -0.76 2.17 26.76
N GLU A 54 -1.61 2.19 25.73
CA GLU A 54 -1.92 1.08 24.85
C GLU A 54 -0.80 0.83 23.83
N GLY A 55 -0.06 1.89 23.47
CA GLY A 55 1.06 1.82 22.54
C GLY A 55 1.17 3.03 21.63
N ARG A 56 1.71 2.79 20.43
CA ARG A 56 1.93 3.79 19.38
C ARG A 56 1.10 3.47 18.16
N GLN A 57 0.71 4.49 17.42
CA GLN A 57 -0.01 4.33 16.17
C GLN A 57 0.48 5.32 15.13
N TRP A 58 0.54 4.86 13.89
CA TRP A 58 0.85 5.66 12.71
C TRP A 58 -0.25 5.51 11.66
N TRP A 59 -0.43 6.51 10.82
CA TRP A 59 -1.29 6.46 9.65
C TRP A 59 -0.55 6.97 8.42
N ASP A 60 -0.81 6.41 7.24
CA ASP A 60 -0.15 6.83 6.00
C ASP A 60 -1.02 7.84 5.25
N SER A 61 -0.57 9.09 5.17
CA SER A 61 -1.29 10.12 4.41
C SER A 61 -1.32 9.89 2.90
N GLY A 62 -0.33 9.18 2.36
CA GLY A 62 -0.32 8.79 0.95
C GLY A 62 -1.40 7.77 0.59
N SER A 63 -1.90 7.03 1.58
CA SER A 63 -2.95 6.01 1.43
C SER A 63 -4.37 6.58 1.49
N LEU A 64 -4.54 7.88 1.80
CA LEU A 64 -5.86 8.46 2.03
C LEU A 64 -6.70 8.45 0.74
N ARG A 65 -7.86 7.81 0.77
CA ARG A 65 -8.79 7.73 -0.36
C ARG A 65 -10.21 8.01 0.10
N LEU A 66 -11.04 8.52 -0.81
CA LEU A 66 -12.46 8.70 -0.58
C LEU A 66 -13.22 7.51 -1.16
N SER A 67 -14.13 6.93 -0.39
CA SER A 67 -15.01 5.85 -0.84
C SER A 67 -16.19 6.43 -1.64
N ARG A 68 -16.88 5.56 -2.38
CA ARG A 68 -18.09 5.97 -3.13
C ARG A 68 -19.22 6.46 -2.22
N GLN A 69 -19.20 6.05 -0.95
CA GLN A 69 -20.15 6.44 0.07
C GLN A 69 -19.76 7.75 0.77
N GLY A 70 -18.61 8.36 0.43
CA GLY A 70 -18.13 9.59 1.07
C GLY A 70 -17.27 9.37 2.32
N ASN A 71 -16.96 8.12 2.67
CA ASN A 71 -16.09 7.79 3.82
C ASN A 71 -14.61 7.84 3.43
N LEU A 72 -13.72 8.04 4.40
CA LEU A 72 -12.28 8.01 4.15
C LEU A 72 -11.71 6.61 4.38
N THR A 73 -10.87 6.11 3.48
CA THR A 73 -10.05 4.92 3.69
C THR A 73 -8.60 5.33 3.95
N VAL A 74 -7.96 4.70 4.94
CA VAL A 74 -6.57 4.96 5.34
C VAL A 74 -5.87 3.68 5.77
N LEU A 75 -4.57 3.58 5.48
CA LEU A 75 -3.68 2.55 6.03
C LEU A 75 -3.12 3.05 7.36
N SER A 76 -3.24 2.24 8.41
CA SER A 76 -2.69 2.52 9.74
C SER A 76 -1.85 1.37 10.26
N ARG A 77 -0.93 1.66 11.17
CA ARG A 77 -0.11 0.70 11.88
C ARG A 77 -0.22 0.95 13.36
N PHE A 78 -0.57 -0.07 14.13
CA PHE A 78 -0.56 -0.04 15.59
C PHE A 78 0.58 -0.89 16.12
N GLN A 79 1.29 -0.40 17.12
CA GLN A 79 2.27 -1.17 17.87
C GLN A 79 1.90 -1.13 19.35
N PRO A 80 1.59 -2.28 19.97
CA PRO A 80 1.23 -2.31 21.38
C PRO A 80 2.43 -1.92 22.26
N ALA A 81 2.14 -1.34 23.42
CA ALA A 81 3.15 -1.10 24.43
C ALA A 81 3.81 -2.42 24.86
N PRO A 82 5.14 -2.43 25.17
CA PRO A 82 5.79 -3.61 25.70
C PRO A 82 5.09 -4.10 26.97
N LYS A 83 4.76 -5.39 27.03
CA LYS A 83 4.24 -5.98 28.26
C LYS A 83 5.37 -5.98 29.30
N PRO A 84 5.17 -5.45 30.52
CA PRO A 84 6.18 -5.58 31.57
C PRO A 84 6.46 -7.06 31.81
N ALA A 85 7.74 -7.42 31.92
CA ALA A 85 8.13 -8.79 32.18
C ALA A 85 7.54 -9.25 33.53
N PRO A 86 7.15 -10.53 33.68
CA PRO A 86 6.53 -11.04 34.90
C PRO A 86 7.38 -10.77 36.17
N ASP A 87 8.70 -10.64 35.99
CA ASP A 87 9.67 -10.51 37.06
C ASP A 87 10.25 -9.09 37.18
N ALA A 88 9.73 -8.11 36.42
CA ALA A 88 10.18 -6.72 36.43
C ALA A 88 9.66 -5.97 37.66
N VAL A 89 10.21 -6.32 38.83
CA VAL A 89 10.15 -5.47 40.03
C VAL A 89 11.07 -4.27 39.77
N ALA A 90 10.48 -3.10 39.52
CA ALA A 90 11.14 -1.80 39.36
C ALA A 90 12.27 -1.74 38.29
N ALA A 91 11.93 -1.30 37.08
CA ALA A 91 12.93 -1.01 36.05
C ALA A 91 13.94 0.07 36.52
N PRO A 92 15.26 -0.08 36.26
CA PRO A 92 16.24 0.97 36.50
C PRO A 92 16.01 2.17 35.55
N PRO A 93 16.50 3.38 35.90
CA PRO A 93 16.19 4.61 35.17
C PRO A 93 16.73 4.59 33.72
N PRO A 94 16.07 5.31 32.79
CA PRO A 94 16.48 5.38 31.39
C PRO A 94 17.84 6.09 31.29
N GLY A 95 18.89 5.33 30.94
CA GLY A 95 20.26 5.84 30.85
C GLY A 95 21.36 4.77 30.79
N ALA A 96 21.05 3.51 31.07
CA ALA A 96 21.99 2.41 30.83
C ALA A 96 22.06 2.13 29.32
N ALA A 97 23.03 2.76 28.66
CA ALA A 97 23.43 2.43 27.30
C ALA A 97 23.66 0.92 27.20
N ALA A 98 23.00 0.28 26.23
CA ALA A 98 23.25 -1.11 25.90
C ALA A 98 24.71 -1.23 25.43
N GLU A 99 25.54 -1.77 26.31
CA GLU A 99 26.93 -2.08 26.03
C GLU A 99 26.98 -3.20 24.97
N LEU A 100 27.79 -2.94 23.95
CA LEU A 100 28.05 -3.80 22.81
C LEU A 100 28.72 -5.09 23.33
N THR A 101 28.10 -6.26 23.17
CA THR A 101 28.82 -7.53 23.33
C THR A 101 28.76 -8.39 22.08
N ASP A 102 29.94 -8.89 21.77
CA ASP A 102 30.34 -9.81 20.72
C ASP A 102 29.37 -10.97 20.51
N GLY A 103 29.26 -11.40 19.25
CA GLY A 103 28.30 -12.41 18.79
C GLY A 103 28.28 -13.68 19.64
N LYS A 104 27.26 -13.80 20.49
CA LYS A 104 26.80 -15.06 21.08
C LYS A 104 25.29 -14.95 21.30
N ASP A 105 24.57 -15.96 20.83
CA ASP A 105 23.11 -16.18 20.80
C ASP A 105 22.23 -15.07 21.41
N PRO A 106 21.27 -14.49 20.66
CA PRO A 106 20.39 -13.45 21.20
C PRO A 106 19.65 -13.97 22.42
N ASP A 107 19.88 -13.32 23.55
CA ASP A 107 19.21 -13.55 24.83
C ASP A 107 17.70 -13.79 24.61
N PRO A 108 17.14 -14.96 25.01
CA PRO A 108 15.71 -15.24 24.93
C PRO A 108 14.85 -14.24 25.71
N GLN A 109 15.44 -13.48 26.63
CA GLN A 109 14.76 -12.59 27.57
C GLN A 109 14.80 -11.11 27.20
N SER A 110 15.49 -10.72 26.11
CA SER A 110 15.34 -9.36 25.58
C SER A 110 13.88 -9.18 25.17
N PRO A 111 13.13 -8.18 25.68
CA PRO A 111 11.72 -8.01 25.38
C PRO A 111 11.58 -7.70 23.89
N ARG A 112 11.41 -8.76 23.08
CA ARG A 112 11.15 -8.66 21.65
C ARG A 112 9.89 -7.83 21.50
N GLN A 113 10.04 -6.62 20.98
CA GLN A 113 8.89 -5.79 20.66
C GLN A 113 8.02 -6.57 19.69
N ALA A 114 6.75 -6.75 20.02
CA ALA A 114 5.82 -7.43 19.13
C ALA A 114 5.78 -6.69 17.78
N PRO A 115 5.75 -7.42 16.64
CA PRO A 115 5.57 -6.78 15.35
C PRO A 115 4.26 -5.98 15.36
N GLY A 116 4.29 -4.78 14.77
CA GLY A 116 3.10 -3.95 14.68
C GLY A 116 2.03 -4.57 13.79
N ILE A 117 0.76 -4.26 14.07
CA ILE A 117 -0.40 -4.71 13.32
C ILE A 117 -0.77 -3.62 12.30
N LEU A 118 -0.92 -4.00 11.03
CA LEU A 118 -1.36 -3.13 9.94
C LEU A 118 -2.87 -3.23 9.75
N TYR A 119 -3.53 -2.10 9.57
CA TYR A 119 -4.96 -2.01 9.33
C TYR A 119 -5.24 -1.20 8.07
N VAL A 120 -6.15 -1.67 7.23
CA VAL A 120 -6.84 -0.80 6.26
C VAL A 120 -8.16 -0.45 6.91
N MET A 121 -8.36 0.83 7.21
CA MET A 121 -9.52 1.32 7.93
C MET A 121 -10.40 2.15 7.01
N GLU A 122 -11.71 2.11 7.24
CA GLU A 122 -12.67 3.07 6.70
C GLU A 122 -13.25 3.90 7.84
N LEU A 123 -13.36 5.20 7.62
CA LEU A 123 -13.72 6.21 8.60
C LEU A 123 -14.92 7.00 8.12
N ASP A 124 -15.96 7.04 8.95
CA ASP A 124 -17.07 7.98 8.83
C ASP A 124 -16.75 9.18 9.72
N CYS A 125 -16.37 10.28 9.05
CA CYS A 125 -15.94 11.50 9.72
C CYS A 125 -17.08 12.33 10.30
N ASP A 126 -18.33 12.08 9.88
CA ASP A 126 -19.49 12.83 10.34
C ASP A 126 -20.08 12.18 11.59
N GLN A 127 -20.05 10.85 11.66
CA GLN A 127 -20.50 10.07 12.82
C GLN A 127 -19.37 9.70 13.78
N ALA A 128 -18.11 10.00 13.44
CA ALA A 128 -16.91 9.59 14.18
C ALA A 128 -16.85 8.07 14.42
N LEU A 129 -17.19 7.30 13.38
CA LEU A 129 -17.16 5.84 13.39
C LEU A 129 -16.02 5.33 12.51
N TYR A 130 -15.55 4.13 12.81
CA TYR A 130 -14.58 3.43 11.98
C TYR A 130 -14.96 1.95 11.80
N ARG A 131 -14.38 1.33 10.78
CA ARG A 131 -14.37 -0.13 10.61
C ARG A 131 -13.08 -0.58 9.94
N ASP A 132 -12.65 -1.78 10.24
CA ASP A 132 -11.49 -2.39 9.60
C ASP A 132 -11.91 -3.13 8.33
N LEU A 133 -11.28 -2.78 7.22
CA LEU A 133 -11.44 -3.47 5.93
C LEU A 133 -10.44 -4.60 5.76
N ALA A 134 -9.25 -4.48 6.36
CA ALA A 134 -8.24 -5.54 6.39
C ALA A 134 -7.32 -5.39 7.61
N VAL A 135 -6.79 -6.52 8.10
CA VAL A 135 -5.80 -6.58 9.19
C VAL A 135 -4.65 -7.47 8.76
N ASN A 136 -3.42 -6.96 8.79
CA ASN A 136 -2.20 -7.65 8.33
C ASN A 136 -2.38 -8.28 6.93
N GLY A 137 -3.06 -7.57 6.03
CA GLY A 137 -3.34 -8.03 4.66
C GLY A 137 -4.52 -9.00 4.52
N LEU A 138 -5.12 -9.46 5.63
CA LEU A 138 -6.30 -10.33 5.61
C LEU A 138 -7.58 -9.48 5.54
N PRO A 139 -8.44 -9.65 4.52
CA PRO A 139 -9.70 -8.91 4.42
C PRO A 139 -10.64 -9.18 5.60
N ARG A 140 -11.39 -8.17 6.00
CA ARG A 140 -12.39 -8.20 7.08
C ARG A 140 -13.76 -7.81 6.52
N TRP A 141 -14.34 -8.70 5.73
CA TRP A 141 -15.62 -8.44 5.07
C TRP A 141 -16.75 -8.23 6.09
N GLY A 142 -17.56 -7.21 5.86
CA GLY A 142 -18.73 -6.93 6.69
C GLY A 142 -18.40 -6.49 8.12
N SER A 143 -17.18 -6.00 8.39
CA SER A 143 -16.86 -5.41 9.70
C SER A 143 -17.89 -4.34 10.08
N PRO A 144 -18.48 -4.41 11.29
CA PRO A 144 -19.43 -3.42 11.74
C PRO A 144 -18.72 -2.09 11.99
N TRP A 145 -19.48 -1.01 11.79
CA TRP A 145 -19.07 0.32 12.25
C TRP A 145 -19.01 0.35 13.78
N GLN A 146 -17.92 0.90 14.30
CA GLN A 146 -17.65 0.99 15.73
C GLN A 146 -17.29 2.44 16.07
N PRO A 147 -17.76 2.96 17.21
CA PRO A 147 -17.26 4.23 17.72
C PRO A 147 -15.80 4.07 18.14
N ALA A 148 -15.04 5.17 18.13
CA ALA A 148 -13.75 5.18 18.83
C ALA A 148 -13.95 4.75 20.28
N GLY A 149 -13.18 3.76 20.73
CA GLY A 149 -13.21 3.28 22.09
C GLY A 149 -12.83 4.35 23.13
N PRO A 150 -12.75 3.99 24.41
CA PRO A 150 -12.24 4.88 25.44
C PRO A 150 -10.74 5.16 25.26
N ASP A 151 -10.02 4.35 24.49
CA ASP A 151 -8.64 4.57 24.13
C ASP A 151 -8.49 5.81 23.23
N ASP A 152 -7.50 6.64 23.56
CA ASP A 152 -7.30 7.91 22.86
C ASP A 152 -6.70 7.72 21.45
N LEU A 153 -6.20 6.54 21.10
CA LEU A 153 -5.48 6.32 19.85
C LEU A 153 -6.40 6.35 18.63
N VAL A 154 -7.45 5.52 18.60
CA VAL A 154 -8.38 5.50 17.46
C VAL A 154 -9.13 6.82 17.34
N ARG A 155 -9.48 7.45 18.48
CA ARG A 155 -10.12 8.76 18.51
C ARG A 155 -9.24 9.85 17.90
N ARG A 156 -7.96 9.87 18.23
CA ARG A 156 -6.98 10.80 17.63
C ARG A 156 -6.76 10.50 16.15
N LEU A 157 -6.69 9.23 15.77
CA LEU A 157 -6.58 8.84 14.36
C LEU A 157 -7.76 9.40 13.54
N LEU A 158 -8.99 9.19 14.00
CA LEU A 158 -10.19 9.73 13.36
C LEU A 158 -10.07 11.24 13.17
N LYS A 159 -9.71 11.98 14.23
CA LYS A 159 -9.57 13.43 14.18
C LYS A 159 -8.53 13.88 13.13
N GLU A 160 -7.32 13.34 13.18
CA GLU A 160 -6.22 13.75 12.30
C GLU A 160 -6.48 13.36 10.84
N VAL A 161 -6.96 12.15 10.60
CA VAL A 161 -7.25 11.67 9.23
C VAL A 161 -8.42 12.42 8.62
N CYS A 162 -9.49 12.66 9.39
CA CYS A 162 -10.64 13.42 8.89
C CYS A 162 -10.30 14.89 8.60
N ALA A 163 -9.41 15.50 9.39
CA ALA A 163 -8.89 16.83 9.10
C ALA A 163 -8.07 16.83 7.80
N ALA A 164 -7.17 15.86 7.62
CA ALA A 164 -6.38 15.73 6.41
C ALA A 164 -7.22 15.47 5.14
N GLY A 165 -8.32 14.72 5.28
CA GLY A 165 -9.22 14.37 4.18
C GLY A 165 -10.31 15.40 3.87
N ALA A 166 -10.39 16.51 4.59
CA ALA A 166 -11.47 17.50 4.44
C ALA A 166 -11.63 17.99 3.00
N ASN A 167 -10.52 18.29 2.31
CA ASN A 167 -10.55 18.77 0.92
C ASN A 167 -11.09 17.72 -0.06
N LEU A 168 -10.80 16.43 0.16
CA LEU A 168 -11.30 15.34 -0.69
C LEU A 168 -12.83 15.26 -0.58
N ARG A 169 -13.36 15.34 0.65
CA ARG A 169 -14.80 15.29 0.91
C ARG A 169 -15.54 16.49 0.29
N GLN A 170 -15.01 17.71 0.50
CA GLN A 170 -15.57 18.92 -0.08
C GLN A 170 -15.59 18.90 -1.61
N ALA A 171 -14.54 18.34 -2.25
CA ALA A 171 -14.50 18.21 -3.70
C ALA A 171 -15.60 17.27 -4.22
N GLN A 172 -15.88 16.18 -3.51
CA GLN A 172 -16.96 15.26 -3.87
C GLN A 172 -18.33 15.91 -3.70
N GLU A 173 -18.59 16.60 -2.59
CA GLU A 173 -19.86 17.30 -2.36
C GLU A 173 -20.17 18.29 -3.48
N ARG A 174 -19.17 19.07 -3.93
CA ARG A 174 -19.31 20.00 -5.05
C ARG A 174 -19.57 19.33 -6.40
N SER A 175 -19.14 18.07 -6.57
CA SER A 175 -19.39 17.32 -7.80
C SER A 175 -20.81 16.73 -7.88
N LEU A 176 -21.52 16.69 -6.75
CA LEU A 176 -22.85 16.12 -6.63
C LEU A 176 -23.98 17.17 -6.64
N GLY A 177 -23.65 18.47 -6.51
CA GLY A 177 -24.59 19.59 -6.56
C GLY A 177 -24.52 20.35 -7.88
#